data_AF-A0A961C7E3-F1
#
_entry.id   AF-A0A961C7E3-F1
#
_cell.length_a   1.000
_cell.length_b   1.000
_cell.length_c   1.000
_cell.angle_alpha   90.00
_cell.angle_beta   90.00
_cell.angle_gamma   90.00
#
_symmetry.space_group_name_H-M   'P 1'
#
loop_
_entity.id
_entity.type
_entity.pdbx_description
1 polymer ?
#
loop_
_entity_poly.entity_id
_entity_poly.type
_entity_poly.pdbx_seq_one_letter_code
_entity_poly.pdbx_strand_id
1 'polypeptide(L)'
;MISRPISNGKPTTSRQLPTAGQLLELCDELPPFSIAGFEVSKRKINVHVASVPPDERCGSAGLFGVRAPRSWLGVGIKIGGTARRLDSGEGQGTAVSAVALTRKGDMASYIEIDGERITEVAPPPRMAGGKGGQVEGFQLDDASSSDWDNDEAVNIGRPQGVLVDSLHRILGLPSPGLEIGTPAMATSLWLSDVLAILFIKGSIDWTEAAMAHPLIGQHPIIPPSVEMVVEATCRASELVNWERLRNNAIAKGDESAGLTPDEMRWMDSTMFSRWIISSFPDPEDVVETMIELGCIDAAQRV
;
A
#
# COMPACT_ATOMS: atom_id res chain seq x y z
N MET A 1 -6.56 26.80 17.70
CA MET A 1 -7.57 27.29 16.72
C MET A 1 -6.97 28.51 16.04
N ILE A 2 -6.40 28.36 14.84
CA ILE A 2 -5.79 29.47 14.09
C ILE A 2 -6.81 29.90 13.03
N SER A 3 -7.32 31.13 13.11
CA SER A 3 -8.30 31.67 12.16
C SER A 3 -7.72 32.94 11.52
N ARG A 4 -7.37 32.90 10.23
CA ARG A 4 -6.94 34.08 9.47
C ARG A 4 -8.15 34.74 8.79
N PRO A 5 -8.36 36.06 8.92
CA PRO A 5 -9.45 36.75 8.24
C PRO A 5 -9.09 37.04 6.77
N ILE A 6 -10.00 36.71 5.84
CA ILE A 6 -9.89 37.03 4.42
C ILE A 6 -10.82 38.24 4.13
N SER A 7 -10.35 39.21 3.34
CA SER A 7 -10.98 40.53 3.12
C SER A 7 -12.26 40.50 2.27
N ASN A 8 -13.11 41.52 2.46
CA ASN A 8 -14.42 41.69 1.83
C ASN A 8 -14.33 42.15 0.36
N GLY A 9 -14.34 41.20 -0.58
CA GLY A 9 -14.59 41.44 -2.02
C GLY A 9 -15.96 40.92 -2.46
N LYS A 10 -16.58 41.56 -3.47
CA LYS A 10 -17.93 41.22 -4.00
C LYS A 10 -18.05 39.73 -4.42
N PRO A 11 -19.18 39.05 -4.15
CA PRO A 11 -19.30 37.60 -4.31
C PRO A 11 -19.87 37.22 -5.69
N THR A 12 -19.02 37.05 -6.68
CA THR A 12 -19.39 36.38 -7.96
C THR A 12 -18.30 35.45 -8.48
N THR A 13 -17.47 34.90 -7.60
CA THR A 13 -16.53 33.84 -7.96
C THR A 13 -17.12 32.49 -7.58
N SER A 14 -17.23 31.60 -8.57
CA SER A 14 -17.39 30.16 -8.34
C SER A 14 -16.41 29.77 -7.25
N ARG A 15 -16.92 29.32 -6.10
CA ARG A 15 -16.08 29.07 -4.93
C ARG A 15 -15.24 27.84 -5.23
N GLN A 16 -13.97 28.08 -5.60
CA GLN A 16 -13.02 27.01 -5.88
C GLN A 16 -12.91 26.15 -4.62
N LEU A 17 -13.22 24.87 -4.77
CA LEU A 17 -13.05 23.91 -3.68
C LEU A 17 -11.56 23.67 -3.46
N PRO A 18 -11.13 23.44 -2.21
CA PRO A 18 -9.74 23.10 -1.93
C PRO A 18 -9.30 21.89 -2.76
N THR A 19 -8.11 21.97 -3.35
CA THR A 19 -7.49 20.86 -4.07
C THR A 19 -6.72 19.95 -3.11
N ALA A 20 -6.35 18.74 -3.56
CA ALA A 20 -5.45 17.87 -2.81
C ALA A 20 -4.08 18.54 -2.57
N GLY A 21 -3.56 19.29 -3.54
CA GLY A 21 -2.31 20.04 -3.39
C GLY A 21 -2.35 21.07 -2.27
N GLN A 22 -3.44 21.86 -2.17
CA GLN A 22 -3.61 22.81 -1.06
C GLN A 22 -3.72 22.13 0.31
N LEU A 23 -4.22 20.89 0.36
CA LEU A 23 -4.25 20.09 1.58
C LEU A 23 -2.86 19.52 1.91
N LEU A 24 -2.08 19.17 0.89
CA LEU A 24 -0.71 18.73 1.05
C LEU A 24 0.19 19.87 1.56
N GLU A 25 0.05 21.07 1.01
CA GLU A 25 0.72 22.29 1.51
C GLU A 25 0.38 22.55 2.99
N LEU A 26 -0.88 22.33 3.41
CA LEU A 26 -1.22 22.42 4.82
C LEU A 26 -0.49 21.35 5.66
N CYS A 27 -0.35 20.13 5.14
CA CYS A 27 0.33 19.06 5.86
C CYS A 27 1.82 19.38 6.09
N ASP A 28 2.47 20.14 5.20
CA ASP A 28 3.86 20.58 5.37
C ASP A 28 4.08 21.33 6.67
N GLU A 29 3.12 22.16 7.06
CA GLU A 29 3.15 22.98 8.27
C GLU A 29 2.85 22.18 9.56
N LEU A 30 2.48 20.89 9.44
CA LEU A 30 2.15 20.05 10.58
C LEU A 30 3.35 19.23 11.05
N PRO A 31 3.42 18.90 12.36
CA PRO A 31 4.38 17.92 12.83
C PRO A 31 4.07 16.53 12.25
N PRO A 32 5.07 15.64 12.14
CA PRO A 32 4.84 14.24 11.79
C PRO A 32 3.79 13.58 12.70
N PHE A 33 3.11 12.57 12.16
CA PHE A 33 1.97 11.88 12.78
C PHE A 33 0.78 12.82 13.05
N SER A 34 0.43 13.62 12.04
CA SER A 34 -0.74 14.49 12.06
C SER A 34 -1.68 14.19 10.92
N ILE A 35 -2.99 14.24 11.20
CA ILE A 35 -4.05 14.20 10.19
C ILE A 35 -4.76 15.56 10.16
N ALA A 36 -5.03 16.04 8.95
CA ALA A 36 -5.79 17.25 8.68
C ALA A 36 -7.01 16.97 7.82
N GLY A 37 -8.08 17.73 8.01
CA GLY A 37 -9.29 17.66 7.21
C GLY A 37 -9.90 19.02 6.95
N PHE A 38 -10.51 19.18 5.77
CA PHE A 38 -11.19 20.41 5.40
C PHE A 38 -12.70 20.26 5.38
N GLU A 39 -13.39 21.21 5.96
CA GLU A 39 -14.84 21.35 5.86
C GLU A 39 -15.17 22.73 5.30
N VAL A 40 -15.96 22.78 4.23
CA VAL A 40 -16.39 24.05 3.63
C VAL A 40 -17.78 24.41 4.14
N SER A 41 -17.87 25.53 4.85
CA SER A 41 -19.15 26.16 5.24
C SER A 41 -19.43 27.39 4.37
N LYS A 42 -20.65 27.93 4.42
CA LYS A 42 -21.09 29.07 3.57
C LYS A 42 -20.14 30.28 3.53
N ARG A 43 -19.35 30.55 4.58
CA ARG A 43 -18.47 31.73 4.66
C ARG A 43 -17.00 31.45 5.00
N LYS A 44 -16.67 30.22 5.40
CA LYS A 44 -15.32 29.87 5.85
C LYS A 44 -14.96 28.43 5.48
N ILE A 45 -13.67 28.17 5.39
CA ILE A 45 -13.09 26.83 5.36
C ILE A 45 -12.67 26.54 6.80
N ASN A 46 -13.21 25.51 7.42
CA ASN A 46 -12.74 25.02 8.70
C ASN A 46 -11.64 23.99 8.43
N VAL A 47 -10.52 24.13 9.11
CA VAL A 47 -9.42 23.17 9.12
C VAL A 47 -9.47 22.44 10.45
N HIS A 48 -9.51 21.12 10.39
CA HIS A 48 -9.48 20.23 11.54
C HIS A 48 -8.13 19.52 11.54
N VAL A 49 -7.46 19.47 12.70
CA VAL A 49 -6.16 18.81 12.85
C VAL A 49 -6.19 17.95 14.10
N ALA A 50 -5.67 16.74 14.01
CA ALA A 50 -5.49 15.84 15.13
C ALA A 50 -4.15 15.11 15.02
N SER A 51 -3.58 14.74 16.16
CA SER A 51 -2.45 13.82 16.20
C SER A 51 -2.93 12.40 15.92
N VAL A 52 -2.13 11.66 15.17
CA VAL A 52 -2.32 10.23 14.93
C VAL A 52 -1.52 9.49 16.00
N PRO A 53 -2.13 8.57 16.76
CA PRO A 53 -1.38 7.79 17.72
C PRO A 53 -0.30 6.96 16.99
N PRO A 54 0.92 6.87 17.53
CA PRO A 54 1.91 5.95 16.98
C PRO A 54 1.41 4.51 17.13
N ASP A 55 1.73 3.68 16.15
CA ASP A 55 1.43 2.26 16.15
C ASP A 55 2.69 1.50 15.74
N GLU A 56 3.03 0.46 16.51
CA GLU A 56 4.25 -0.31 16.33
C GLU A 56 4.26 -1.13 15.04
N ARG A 57 3.08 -1.42 14.47
CA ARG A 57 2.94 -2.17 13.22
C ARG A 57 3.37 -1.33 12.02
N CYS A 58 2.78 -0.15 11.87
CA CYS A 58 3.16 0.85 10.88
C CYS A 58 2.43 2.19 11.11
N GLY A 59 2.93 3.28 10.50
CA GLY A 59 2.34 4.62 10.64
C GLY A 59 0.88 4.74 10.18
N SER A 60 0.38 3.85 9.30
CA SER A 60 -1.03 3.85 8.89
C SER A 60 -1.95 3.08 9.83
N ALA A 61 -1.44 2.18 10.66
CA ALA A 61 -2.27 1.39 11.57
C ALA A 61 -2.97 2.24 12.65
N GLY A 62 -2.30 3.31 13.10
CA GLY A 62 -2.89 4.31 14.02
C GLY A 62 -4.12 5.07 13.46
N LEU A 63 -4.44 4.87 12.17
CA LEU A 63 -5.61 5.45 11.52
C LEU A 63 -6.84 4.54 11.52
N PHE A 64 -6.70 3.29 11.95
CA PHE A 64 -7.82 2.36 11.90
C PHE A 64 -8.96 2.82 12.81
N GLY A 65 -10.19 2.72 12.30
CA GLY A 65 -11.37 3.22 12.99
C GLY A 65 -11.63 4.73 12.84
N VAL A 66 -10.65 5.51 12.35
CA VAL A 66 -10.86 6.95 12.09
C VAL A 66 -11.89 7.13 10.97
N ARG A 67 -12.81 8.08 11.18
CA ARG A 67 -13.87 8.42 10.21
C ARG A 67 -14.03 9.92 10.11
N ALA A 68 -13.88 10.45 8.90
CA ALA A 68 -14.17 11.85 8.63
C ALA A 68 -15.70 12.08 8.54
N PRO A 69 -16.20 13.19 9.10
CA PRO A 69 -17.55 13.65 8.83
C PRO A 69 -17.86 13.73 7.32
N ARG A 70 -19.12 13.52 6.95
CA ARG A 70 -19.57 13.65 5.55
C ARG A 70 -19.37 15.05 4.98
N SER A 71 -19.30 16.07 5.83
CA SER A 71 -19.07 17.46 5.44
C SER A 71 -17.62 17.76 5.08
N TRP A 72 -16.68 16.89 5.45
CA TRP A 72 -15.28 17.05 5.05
C TRP A 72 -15.13 16.82 3.55
N LEU A 73 -14.34 17.66 2.87
CA LEU A 73 -14.09 17.54 1.43
C LEU A 73 -12.82 16.77 1.10
N GLY A 74 -11.91 16.62 2.06
CA GLY A 74 -10.66 15.89 1.91
C GLY A 74 -9.95 15.69 3.24
N VAL A 75 -8.99 14.77 3.25
CA VAL A 75 -8.09 14.49 4.36
C VAL A 75 -6.65 14.47 3.89
N GLY A 76 -5.75 14.95 4.72
CA GLY A 76 -4.31 14.86 4.52
C GLY A 76 -3.66 14.26 5.74
N ILE A 77 -2.60 13.51 5.56
CA ILE A 77 -1.81 12.95 6.64
C ILE A 77 -0.33 13.21 6.36
N LYS A 78 0.42 13.47 7.44
CA LYS A 78 1.87 13.47 7.45
C LYS A 78 2.35 12.45 8.46
N ILE A 79 3.15 11.50 8.03
CA ILE A 79 3.80 10.49 8.87
C ILE A 79 5.32 10.64 8.78
N GLY A 80 6.01 10.35 9.87
CA GLY A 80 7.47 10.33 9.93
C GLY A 80 7.98 8.93 10.21
N GLY A 81 9.26 8.69 9.96
CA GLY A 81 9.91 7.44 10.25
C GLY A 81 11.35 7.45 9.77
N THR A 82 11.85 6.26 9.45
CA THR A 82 13.16 6.09 8.82
C THR A 82 13.02 5.32 7.53
N ALA A 83 13.78 5.70 6.51
CA ALA A 83 13.88 4.95 5.27
C ALA A 83 15.26 4.31 5.15
N ARG A 84 15.32 3.16 4.48
CA ARG A 84 16.55 2.52 4.04
C ARG A 84 16.52 2.42 2.53
N ARG A 85 17.65 2.66 1.89
CA ARG A 85 17.84 2.39 0.47
C ARG A 85 18.00 0.88 0.25
N LEU A 86 17.15 0.30 -0.57
CA LEU A 86 17.13 -1.14 -0.84
C LEU A 86 18.31 -1.58 -1.70
N ASP A 87 18.75 -0.73 -2.63
CA ASP A 87 19.82 -0.98 -3.60
C ASP A 87 21.22 -0.97 -2.98
N SER A 88 21.49 -0.06 -2.04
CA SER A 88 22.80 0.05 -1.40
C SER A 88 22.91 -0.79 -0.13
N GLY A 89 21.78 -1.17 0.49
CA GLY A 89 21.74 -1.70 1.86
C GLY A 89 22.30 -0.74 2.92
N GLU A 90 22.83 0.42 2.52
CA GLU A 90 23.48 1.42 3.35
C GLU A 90 22.58 2.65 3.54
N GLY A 91 22.62 3.19 4.77
CA GLY A 91 21.94 4.44 5.13
C GLY A 91 20.54 4.22 5.71
N GLN A 92 20.39 4.58 6.98
CA GLN A 92 19.08 4.84 7.59
C GLN A 92 18.91 6.36 7.61
N GLY A 93 18.06 6.88 6.73
CA GLY A 93 17.72 8.30 6.65
C GLY A 93 16.44 8.60 7.42
N THR A 94 16.27 9.85 7.87
CA THR A 94 14.97 10.31 8.36
C THR A 94 14.03 10.46 7.19
N ALA A 95 12.84 9.88 7.28
CA ALA A 95 11.86 9.93 6.21
C ALA A 95 10.54 10.55 6.67
N VAL A 96 9.94 11.34 5.79
CA VAL A 96 8.59 11.89 5.96
C VAL A 96 7.79 11.55 4.71
N SER A 97 6.58 11.08 4.90
CA SER A 97 5.62 10.93 3.81
C SER A 97 4.38 11.73 4.15
N ALA A 98 3.87 12.47 3.18
CA ALA A 98 2.56 13.09 3.29
C ALA A 98 1.70 12.75 2.10
N VAL A 99 0.42 12.52 2.36
CA VAL A 99 -0.58 12.19 1.36
C VAL A 99 -1.85 12.98 1.67
N ALA A 100 -2.42 13.59 0.64
CA ALA A 100 -3.70 14.28 0.69
C ALA A 100 -4.66 13.69 -0.35
N LEU A 101 -5.92 13.52 0.06
CA LEU A 101 -6.99 12.94 -0.75
C LEU A 101 -8.27 13.76 -0.60
N THR A 102 -8.94 14.08 -1.70
CA THR A 102 -10.28 14.68 -1.69
C THR A 102 -11.35 13.61 -1.90
N ARG A 103 -12.60 13.91 -1.50
CA ARG A 103 -13.76 13.04 -1.78
C ARG A 103 -14.04 12.86 -3.28
N LYS A 104 -13.48 13.71 -4.14
CA LYS A 104 -13.55 13.57 -5.60
C LYS A 104 -12.53 12.56 -6.15
N GLY A 105 -11.63 12.07 -5.30
CA GLY A 105 -10.52 11.20 -5.70
C GLY A 105 -9.29 11.97 -6.19
N ASP A 106 -9.25 13.30 -6.04
CA ASP A 106 -8.02 14.06 -6.30
C ASP A 106 -7.02 13.71 -5.19
N MET A 107 -5.77 13.42 -5.57
CA MET A 107 -4.75 12.99 -4.63
C MET A 107 -3.44 13.72 -4.92
N ALA A 108 -2.68 13.99 -3.87
CA ALA A 108 -1.38 14.62 -3.92
C ALA A 108 -0.50 14.01 -2.82
N SER A 109 0.77 13.79 -3.06
CA SER A 109 1.70 13.28 -2.04
C SER A 109 3.13 13.69 -2.32
N TYR A 110 3.97 13.54 -1.31
CA TYR A 110 5.42 13.53 -1.45
C TYR A 110 6.04 12.52 -0.47
N ILE A 111 7.29 12.17 -0.77
CA ILE A 111 8.21 11.54 0.16
C ILE A 111 9.42 12.45 0.28
N GLU A 112 9.88 12.65 1.49
CA GLU A 112 11.10 13.39 1.83
C GLU A 112 12.03 12.44 2.59
N ILE A 113 13.30 12.40 2.18
CA ILE A 113 14.35 11.63 2.85
C ILE A 113 15.50 12.59 3.15
N ASP A 114 15.91 12.67 4.42
CA ASP A 114 16.98 13.56 4.90
C ASP A 114 16.81 15.03 4.48
N GLY A 115 15.55 15.49 4.43
CA GLY A 115 15.20 16.85 4.02
C GLY A 115 15.10 17.07 2.51
N GLU A 116 15.45 16.06 1.71
CA GLU A 116 15.34 16.10 0.26
C GLU A 116 14.01 15.50 -0.19
N ARG A 117 13.19 16.31 -0.87
CA ARG A 117 11.88 15.89 -1.39
C ARG A 117 12.08 15.15 -2.71
N ILE A 118 11.72 13.86 -2.72
CA ILE A 118 11.90 12.96 -3.86
C ILE A 118 10.75 13.10 -4.87
N THR A 119 9.62 13.72 -4.51
CA THR A 119 8.45 13.80 -5.43
C THR A 119 7.44 14.92 -5.20
N GLU A 120 6.74 15.27 -6.28
CA GLU A 120 5.57 16.16 -6.29
C GLU A 120 4.50 15.71 -7.33
N VAL A 121 3.29 15.40 -6.82
CA VAL A 121 1.94 15.36 -7.45
C VAL A 121 1.76 14.75 -8.87
N ALA A 122 1.09 13.59 -8.93
CA ALA A 122 0.38 13.14 -10.12
C ALA A 122 -0.87 14.00 -10.38
N PRO A 123 -1.09 14.54 -11.60
CA PRO A 123 -2.30 15.30 -11.91
C PRO A 123 -3.56 14.43 -11.77
N PRO A 124 -4.73 15.04 -11.47
CA PRO A 124 -5.97 14.29 -11.33
C PRO A 124 -6.30 13.53 -12.63
N PRO A 125 -6.97 12.37 -12.54
CA PRO A 125 -7.43 11.67 -13.74
C PRO A 125 -8.28 12.60 -14.58
N ARG A 126 -7.90 12.82 -15.84
CA ARG A 126 -8.88 13.22 -16.85
C ARG A 126 -9.86 12.07 -16.92
N MET A 127 -11.04 12.24 -16.33
CA MET A 127 -12.16 11.32 -16.51
C MET A 127 -12.34 11.16 -18.02
N ALA A 128 -12.02 9.97 -18.53
CA ALA A 128 -12.15 9.63 -19.94
C ALA A 128 -13.62 9.66 -20.31
N GLY A 129 -14.14 10.85 -20.60
CA GLY A 129 -15.37 11.00 -21.33
C GLY A 129 -15.10 10.67 -22.79
N GLY A 130 -15.27 9.41 -23.19
CA GLY A 130 -15.21 9.06 -24.61
C GLY A 130 -14.88 7.61 -24.91
N LYS A 131 -15.95 6.80 -25.06
CA LYS A 131 -16.11 5.64 -25.96
C LYS A 131 -14.89 4.74 -26.24
N GLY A 132 -15.01 3.50 -25.75
CA GLY A 132 -14.53 2.24 -26.34
C GLY A 132 -13.29 2.30 -27.24
N GLY A 133 -12.15 1.89 -26.67
CA GLY A 133 -10.95 1.50 -27.41
C GLY A 133 -10.20 0.46 -26.59
N GLN A 134 -9.78 -0.62 -27.23
CA GLN A 134 -9.01 -1.73 -26.66
C GLN A 134 -7.78 -1.24 -25.91
N VAL A 135 -7.46 -1.91 -24.80
CA VAL A 135 -6.16 -1.79 -24.15
C VAL A 135 -5.19 -2.64 -24.96
N GLU A 136 -4.48 -2.02 -25.92
CA GLU A 136 -3.31 -2.62 -26.55
C GLU A 136 -2.10 -2.55 -25.61
N GLY A 137 -1.23 -3.57 -25.75
CA GLY A 137 -0.22 -3.96 -24.80
C GLY A 137 0.88 -2.94 -24.50
N PHE A 138 1.45 -3.13 -23.31
CA PHE A 138 2.75 -2.59 -22.93
C PHE A 138 3.82 -3.08 -23.93
N GLN A 139 4.40 -2.15 -24.67
CA GLN A 139 5.56 -2.39 -25.51
C GLN A 139 6.71 -1.59 -24.90
N LEU A 140 7.72 -2.32 -24.42
CA LEU A 140 9.01 -1.77 -23.99
C LEU A 140 9.80 -1.48 -25.26
N ASP A 141 10.07 -0.21 -25.54
CA ASP A 141 11.02 0.18 -26.58
C ASP A 141 12.36 0.60 -25.97
N ASP A 142 13.40 0.18 -26.69
CA ASP A 142 14.82 0.15 -26.36
C ASP A 142 15.46 1.49 -25.96
N ALA A 143 16.35 1.39 -24.98
CA ALA A 143 17.25 2.44 -24.55
C ALA A 143 18.41 2.64 -25.54
N SER A 144 18.55 3.84 -26.11
CA SER A 144 19.86 4.41 -26.42
C SER A 144 19.78 5.92 -26.63
N SER A 145 20.34 6.70 -25.71
CA SER A 145 21.18 7.88 -25.99
C SER A 145 21.63 8.48 -24.66
N SER A 146 22.93 8.67 -24.52
CA SER A 146 23.60 9.30 -23.39
C SER A 146 23.29 10.79 -23.32
N ASP A 147 22.72 11.25 -22.20
CA ASP A 147 22.76 12.65 -21.73
C ASP A 147 22.60 12.63 -20.21
N TRP A 148 23.70 12.82 -19.48
CA TRP A 148 23.80 12.69 -18.02
C TRP A 148 23.52 14.02 -17.27
N ASP A 149 22.59 14.86 -17.75
CA ASP A 149 22.34 16.19 -17.17
C ASP A 149 20.85 16.56 -17.05
N ASN A 150 19.96 15.58 -16.88
CA ASN A 150 18.57 15.85 -16.48
C ASN A 150 18.32 15.34 -15.05
N ASP A 151 17.96 16.28 -14.16
CA ASP A 151 17.13 16.03 -12.98
C ASP A 151 15.80 15.38 -13.43
N GLU A 152 15.85 14.11 -13.85
CA GLU A 152 14.66 13.32 -14.10
C GLU A 152 13.98 13.09 -12.76
N ALA A 153 12.97 13.92 -12.49
CA ALA A 153 12.03 13.67 -11.42
C ALA A 153 11.57 12.22 -11.52
N VAL A 154 11.97 11.38 -10.56
CA VAL A 154 11.65 9.96 -10.53
C VAL A 154 10.14 9.82 -10.59
N ASN A 155 9.63 9.25 -11.68
CA ASN A 155 8.20 9.01 -11.84
C ASN A 155 7.80 7.84 -10.95
N ILE A 156 7.49 8.13 -9.68
CA ILE A 156 7.08 7.13 -8.67
C ILE A 156 5.66 6.57 -8.88
N GLY A 157 5.02 6.84 -10.02
CA GLY A 157 3.67 6.40 -10.31
C GLY A 157 2.63 7.03 -9.38
N ARG A 158 1.42 6.43 -9.34
CA ARG A 158 0.37 6.89 -8.44
C ARG A 158 0.67 6.43 -7.01
N PRO A 159 0.46 7.29 -6.01
CA PRO A 159 0.51 6.90 -4.61
C PRO A 159 -0.40 5.69 -4.36
N GLN A 160 0.17 4.64 -3.78
CA GLN A 160 -0.52 3.39 -3.48
C GLN A 160 -0.10 2.85 -2.10
N GLY A 161 -0.81 1.84 -1.62
CA GLY A 161 -0.52 1.16 -0.36
C GLY A 161 -1.43 1.55 0.80
N VAL A 162 -1.13 1.00 1.97
CA VAL A 162 -2.02 1.01 3.15
C VAL A 162 -2.36 2.42 3.63
N LEU A 163 -1.43 3.38 3.51
CA LEU A 163 -1.69 4.78 3.86
C LEU A 163 -2.79 5.39 2.98
N VAL A 164 -2.69 5.17 1.66
CA VAL A 164 -3.68 5.65 0.68
C VAL A 164 -5.02 4.98 0.91
N ASP A 165 -5.03 3.66 1.15
CA ASP A 165 -6.23 2.90 1.48
C ASP A 165 -6.89 3.48 2.74
N SER A 166 -6.10 3.77 3.78
CA SER A 166 -6.58 4.38 5.02
C SER A 166 -7.27 5.72 4.79
N LEU A 167 -6.72 6.60 3.95
CA LEU A 167 -7.35 7.89 3.63
C LEU A 167 -8.69 7.71 2.90
N HIS A 168 -8.79 6.72 1.99
CA HIS A 168 -10.05 6.38 1.35
C HIS A 168 -11.07 5.92 2.39
N ARG A 169 -10.68 5.02 3.30
CA ARG A 169 -11.56 4.52 4.37
C ARG A 169 -12.01 5.61 5.34
N ILE A 170 -11.12 6.53 5.72
CA ILE A 170 -11.47 7.70 6.54
C ILE A 170 -12.54 8.55 5.86
N LEU A 171 -12.42 8.78 4.56
CA LEU A 171 -13.44 9.46 3.76
C LEU A 171 -14.66 8.58 3.46
N GLY A 172 -14.69 7.30 3.80
CA GLY A 172 -15.77 6.39 3.44
C GLY A 172 -15.85 6.11 1.93
N LEU A 173 -14.71 6.20 1.24
CA LEU A 173 -14.51 5.76 -0.14
C LEU A 173 -14.00 4.31 -0.15
N PRO A 174 -14.23 3.55 -1.23
CA PRO A 174 -13.54 2.28 -1.43
C PRO A 174 -12.03 2.52 -1.62
N SER A 175 -11.21 1.61 -1.12
CA SER A 175 -9.77 1.61 -1.39
C SER A 175 -9.51 1.48 -2.89
N PRO A 176 -8.53 2.19 -3.46
CA PRO A 176 -8.30 2.23 -4.90
C PRO A 176 -7.72 0.93 -5.42
N GLY A 177 -8.04 0.61 -6.69
CA GLY A 177 -7.54 -0.57 -7.39
C GLY A 177 -8.33 -1.84 -7.08
N LEU A 178 -7.76 -2.98 -7.48
CA LEU A 178 -8.32 -4.30 -7.22
C LEU A 178 -7.70 -4.90 -5.96
N GLU A 179 -8.43 -5.83 -5.36
CA GLU A 179 -7.90 -6.75 -4.36
C GLU A 179 -6.72 -7.55 -4.94
N ILE A 180 -5.75 -7.89 -4.10
CA ILE A 180 -4.66 -8.77 -4.51
C ILE A 180 -5.26 -10.14 -4.85
N GLY A 181 -4.83 -10.75 -5.96
CA GLY A 181 -5.29 -12.08 -6.33
C GLY A 181 -5.02 -13.10 -5.23
N THR A 182 -5.98 -13.99 -4.96
CA THR A 182 -5.81 -15.06 -3.98
C THR A 182 -4.68 -16.07 -4.29
N PRO A 183 -4.16 -16.22 -5.54
CA PRO A 183 -2.92 -16.97 -5.75
C PRO A 183 -1.74 -16.40 -4.99
N ALA A 184 -1.63 -15.06 -4.89
CA ALA A 184 -0.56 -14.43 -4.12
C ALA A 184 -0.62 -14.83 -2.64
N MET A 185 -1.81 -15.01 -2.07
CA MET A 185 -1.96 -15.50 -0.69
C MET A 185 -1.43 -16.92 -0.53
N ALA A 186 -1.78 -17.81 -1.46
CA ALA A 186 -1.28 -19.19 -1.43
C ALA A 186 0.24 -19.24 -1.59
N THR A 187 0.79 -18.43 -2.50
CA THR A 187 2.25 -18.26 -2.65
C THR A 187 2.88 -17.72 -1.36
N SER A 188 2.38 -16.62 -0.79
CA SER A 188 2.93 -16.03 0.43
C SER A 188 2.92 -16.99 1.64
N LEU A 189 1.84 -17.77 1.81
CA LEU A 189 1.77 -18.81 2.84
C LEU A 189 2.84 -19.89 2.62
N TRP A 190 2.96 -20.39 1.39
CA TRP A 190 3.95 -21.39 1.03
C TRP A 190 5.38 -20.88 1.27
N LEU A 191 5.70 -19.66 0.83
CA LEU A 191 7.01 -19.06 1.00
C LEU A 191 7.35 -18.79 2.47
N SER A 192 6.35 -18.44 3.29
CA SER A 192 6.52 -18.34 4.74
C SER A 192 6.97 -19.68 5.35
N ASP A 193 6.39 -20.79 4.91
CA ASP A 193 6.77 -22.13 5.38
C ASP A 193 8.16 -22.55 4.86
N VAL A 194 8.49 -22.22 3.60
CA VAL A 194 9.84 -22.42 3.04
C VAL A 194 10.88 -21.66 3.86
N LEU A 195 10.62 -20.39 4.16
CA LEU A 195 11.51 -19.55 4.95
C LEU A 195 11.68 -20.08 6.38
N ALA A 196 10.59 -20.58 7.00
CA ALA A 196 10.66 -21.23 8.31
C ALA A 196 11.57 -22.48 8.29
N ILE A 197 11.48 -23.31 7.25
CA ILE A 197 12.38 -24.48 7.07
C ILE A 197 13.83 -24.03 6.89
N LEU A 198 14.07 -23.02 6.07
CA LEU A 198 15.40 -22.44 5.86
C LEU A 198 16.02 -21.95 7.16
N PHE A 199 15.27 -21.22 8.00
CA PHE A 199 15.79 -20.74 9.28
C PHE A 199 16.12 -21.86 10.26
N ILE A 200 15.45 -23.00 10.19
CA ILE A 200 15.72 -24.15 11.06
C ILE A 200 16.90 -24.98 10.56
N LYS A 201 16.96 -25.24 9.25
CA LYS A 201 17.92 -26.19 8.66
C LYS A 201 19.17 -25.54 8.07
N GLY A 202 19.10 -24.25 7.75
CA GLY A 202 20.15 -23.53 7.01
C GLY A 202 20.24 -23.89 5.52
N SER A 203 19.42 -24.83 5.04
CA SER A 203 19.38 -25.26 3.64
C SER A 203 18.07 -25.98 3.33
N ILE A 204 17.62 -25.90 2.09
CA ILE A 204 16.43 -26.62 1.59
C ILE A 204 16.68 -27.08 0.14
N ASP A 205 16.22 -28.27 -0.22
CA ASP A 205 16.17 -28.70 -1.62
C ASP A 205 14.78 -28.44 -2.23
N TRP A 206 14.65 -28.61 -3.55
CA TRP A 206 13.38 -28.38 -4.24
C TRP A 206 12.24 -29.27 -3.72
N THR A 207 12.54 -30.52 -3.36
CA THR A 207 11.52 -31.45 -2.86
C THR A 207 10.98 -30.92 -1.55
N GLU A 208 11.85 -30.56 -0.61
CA GLU A 208 11.46 -29.99 0.67
C GLU A 208 10.69 -28.68 0.52
N ALA A 209 11.12 -27.80 -0.39
CA ALA A 209 10.42 -26.56 -0.69
C ALA A 209 9.01 -26.82 -1.23
N ALA A 210 8.86 -27.65 -2.27
CA ALA A 210 7.56 -27.97 -2.84
C ALA A 210 6.63 -28.67 -1.83
N MET A 211 7.19 -29.47 -0.92
CA MET A 211 6.45 -30.17 0.13
C MET A 211 5.95 -29.26 1.25
N ALA A 212 6.51 -28.05 1.38
CA ALA A 212 5.96 -27.03 2.25
C ALA A 212 4.63 -26.46 1.71
N HIS A 213 4.29 -26.69 0.44
CA HIS A 213 3.05 -26.16 -0.13
C HIS A 213 1.81 -26.84 0.49
N PRO A 214 0.80 -26.08 0.99
CA PRO A 214 -0.32 -26.62 1.77
C PRO A 214 -1.13 -27.74 1.07
N LEU A 215 -1.18 -27.74 -0.26
CA LEU A 215 -1.96 -28.69 -1.06
C LEU A 215 -1.16 -29.79 -1.76
N ILE A 216 0.17 -29.84 -1.61
CA ILE A 216 1.00 -30.91 -2.19
C ILE A 216 1.05 -32.14 -1.28
N GLY A 217 0.76 -31.98 0.02
CA GLY A 217 0.63 -33.09 0.98
C GLY A 217 1.98 -33.64 1.46
N GLN A 218 1.98 -34.78 2.17
CA GLN A 218 3.19 -35.43 2.71
C GLN A 218 3.56 -36.71 1.93
N HIS A 219 4.85 -36.87 1.62
CA HIS A 219 5.53 -38.05 1.03
C HIS A 219 5.13 -38.50 -0.38
N PRO A 220 5.43 -37.74 -1.44
CA PRO A 220 5.28 -38.24 -2.80
C PRO A 220 6.41 -39.22 -3.13
N ILE A 221 6.08 -40.27 -3.88
CA ILE A 221 7.06 -41.26 -4.38
C ILE A 221 8.03 -40.61 -5.39
N ILE A 222 7.62 -39.49 -6.01
CA ILE A 222 8.36 -38.72 -7.01
C ILE A 222 8.38 -37.26 -6.54
N PRO A 223 9.52 -36.55 -6.59
CA PRO A 223 9.57 -35.13 -6.27
C PRO A 223 8.50 -34.33 -7.05
N PRO A 224 7.74 -33.42 -6.41
CA PRO A 224 6.75 -32.61 -7.11
C PRO A 224 7.39 -31.80 -8.25
N SER A 225 6.70 -31.63 -9.38
CA SER A 225 7.16 -30.73 -10.44
C SER A 225 6.73 -29.28 -10.17
N VAL A 226 7.34 -28.31 -10.87
CA VAL A 226 6.94 -26.90 -10.78
C VAL A 226 5.48 -26.73 -11.21
N GLU A 227 5.05 -27.44 -12.26
CA GLU A 227 3.68 -27.41 -12.75
C GLU A 227 2.68 -27.92 -11.69
N MET A 228 3.07 -28.93 -10.91
CA MET A 228 2.26 -29.42 -9.79
C MET A 228 2.09 -28.36 -8.70
N VAL A 229 3.15 -27.60 -8.38
CA VAL A 229 3.09 -26.48 -7.43
C VAL A 229 2.19 -25.38 -7.96
N VAL A 230 2.36 -24.97 -9.23
CA VAL A 230 1.51 -23.96 -9.86
C VAL A 230 0.03 -24.38 -9.84
N GLU A 231 -0.28 -25.61 -10.24
CA GLU A 231 -1.65 -26.14 -10.21
C GLU A 231 -2.21 -26.19 -8.79
N ALA A 232 -1.38 -26.57 -7.80
CA ALA A 232 -1.77 -26.56 -6.40
C ALA A 232 -2.05 -25.14 -5.89
N THR A 233 -1.24 -24.14 -6.24
CA THR A 233 -1.46 -22.73 -5.93
C THR A 233 -2.76 -22.21 -6.55
N CYS A 234 -3.00 -22.52 -7.83
CA CYS A 234 -4.25 -22.16 -8.50
C CYS A 234 -5.47 -22.77 -7.80
N ARG A 235 -5.44 -24.08 -7.49
CA ARG A 235 -6.53 -24.75 -6.74
C ARG A 235 -6.72 -24.18 -5.34
N ALA A 236 -5.65 -23.84 -4.63
CA ALA A 236 -5.73 -23.18 -3.33
C ALA A 236 -6.43 -21.82 -3.45
N SER A 237 -6.10 -21.05 -4.50
CA SER A 237 -6.66 -19.73 -4.73
C SER A 237 -8.17 -19.72 -4.97
N GLU A 238 -8.70 -20.76 -5.62
CA GLU A 238 -10.15 -20.92 -5.89
C GLU A 238 -10.97 -21.13 -4.60
N LEU A 239 -10.31 -21.64 -3.55
CA LEU A 239 -10.93 -21.86 -2.24
C LEU A 239 -10.98 -20.59 -1.39
N VAL A 240 -10.36 -19.50 -1.84
CA VAL A 240 -10.19 -18.27 -1.06
C VAL A 240 -11.06 -17.16 -1.63
N ASN A 241 -11.69 -16.41 -0.74
CA ASN A 241 -12.39 -15.18 -1.04
C ASN A 241 -12.12 -14.20 0.10
N TRP A 242 -11.58 -13.02 -0.20
CA TRP A 242 -11.11 -12.07 0.82
C TRP A 242 -12.22 -11.60 1.76
N GLU A 243 -13.41 -11.32 1.22
CA GLU A 243 -14.55 -10.93 2.04
C GLU A 243 -14.96 -12.05 3.00
N ARG A 244 -15.01 -13.30 2.50
CA ARG A 244 -15.32 -14.47 3.32
C ARG A 244 -14.25 -14.73 4.39
N LEU A 245 -12.97 -14.64 4.04
CA LEU A 245 -11.87 -14.79 5.00
C LEU A 245 -11.97 -13.75 6.11
N ARG A 246 -12.15 -12.48 5.74
CA ARG A 246 -12.28 -11.36 6.68
C ARG A 246 -13.47 -11.55 7.61
N ASN A 247 -14.64 -11.90 7.07
CA ASN A 247 -15.85 -12.13 7.88
C ASN A 247 -15.69 -13.32 8.82
N ASN A 248 -15.01 -14.39 8.39
CA ASN A 248 -14.71 -15.54 9.23
C ASN A 248 -13.75 -15.19 10.37
N ALA A 249 -12.68 -14.43 10.09
CA ALA A 249 -11.73 -13.96 11.10
C ALA A 249 -12.43 -13.09 12.16
N ILE A 250 -13.26 -12.13 11.73
CA ILE A 250 -14.10 -11.30 12.61
C ILE A 250 -15.02 -12.17 13.48
N ALA A 251 -15.70 -13.17 12.89
CA ALA A 251 -16.65 -14.01 13.60
C ALA A 251 -15.98 -14.91 14.65
N LYS A 252 -14.73 -15.33 14.39
CA LYS A 252 -13.94 -16.15 15.31
C LYS A 252 -13.22 -15.33 16.38
N GLY A 253 -13.18 -14.00 16.26
CA GLY A 253 -12.35 -13.15 17.11
C GLY A 253 -10.86 -13.40 16.88
N ASP A 254 -10.49 -13.78 15.66
CA ASP A 254 -9.12 -14.09 15.27
C ASP A 254 -8.32 -12.78 15.10
N GLU A 255 -7.12 -12.71 15.69
CA GLU A 255 -6.21 -11.57 15.60
C GLU A 255 -5.13 -11.78 14.51
N SER A 256 -5.56 -12.34 13.37
CA SER A 256 -4.72 -12.62 12.22
C SER A 256 -3.97 -11.38 11.72
N ALA A 257 -2.68 -11.53 11.44
CA ALA A 257 -1.79 -10.46 10.98
C ALA A 257 -1.80 -9.22 11.89
N GLY A 258 -2.01 -9.42 13.19
CA GLY A 258 -2.04 -8.36 14.19
C GLY A 258 -3.22 -7.41 14.05
N LEU A 259 -4.31 -7.80 13.37
CA LEU A 259 -5.53 -6.99 13.25
C LEU A 259 -6.58 -7.41 14.27
N THR A 260 -7.23 -6.45 14.89
CA THR A 260 -8.43 -6.71 15.70
C THR A 260 -9.68 -6.87 14.83
N PRO A 261 -10.75 -7.51 15.33
CA PRO A 261 -12.02 -7.61 14.59
C PRO A 261 -12.63 -6.26 14.19
N ASP A 262 -12.44 -5.20 14.98
CA ASP A 262 -12.96 -3.87 14.65
C ASP A 262 -12.17 -3.20 13.51
N GLU A 263 -10.85 -3.40 13.48
CA GLU A 263 -10.00 -2.93 12.37
C GLU A 263 -10.38 -3.66 11.08
N MET A 264 -10.57 -4.98 11.13
CA MET A 264 -11.01 -5.78 9.97
C MET A 264 -12.39 -5.33 9.44
N ARG A 265 -13.34 -4.98 10.33
CA ARG A 265 -14.65 -4.43 9.93
C ARG A 265 -14.52 -3.06 9.26
N TRP A 266 -13.53 -2.27 9.67
CA TRP A 266 -13.32 -0.94 9.13
C TRP A 266 -12.71 -0.96 7.71
N MET A 267 -11.87 -1.95 7.41
CA MET A 267 -11.28 -2.17 6.08
C MET A 267 -12.33 -2.54 5.01
N ASP A 268 -11.96 -2.52 3.74
CA ASP A 268 -12.65 -3.27 2.67
C ASP A 268 -11.78 -4.43 2.18
N SER A 269 -12.29 -5.26 1.27
CA SER A 269 -11.57 -6.45 0.77
C SER A 269 -10.24 -6.09 0.12
N THR A 270 -10.17 -4.97 -0.62
CA THR A 270 -8.93 -4.50 -1.24
C THR A 270 -7.86 -4.18 -0.19
N MET A 271 -8.17 -3.31 0.77
CA MET A 271 -7.23 -2.97 1.84
C MET A 271 -6.85 -4.18 2.69
N PHE A 272 -7.83 -5.01 3.03
CA PHE A 272 -7.61 -6.22 3.82
C PHE A 272 -6.67 -7.19 3.11
N SER A 273 -6.88 -7.45 1.82
CA SER A 273 -5.99 -8.32 1.03
C SER A 273 -4.55 -7.83 1.04
N ARG A 274 -4.32 -6.52 0.84
CA ARG A 274 -2.99 -5.92 0.87
C ARG A 274 -2.34 -6.05 2.24
N TRP A 275 -3.09 -5.76 3.30
CA TRP A 275 -2.57 -5.88 4.66
C TRP A 275 -2.14 -7.32 4.98
N ILE A 276 -3.00 -8.29 4.71
CA ILE A 276 -2.69 -9.69 4.95
C ILE A 276 -1.46 -10.13 4.16
N ILE A 277 -1.40 -9.83 2.85
CA ILE A 277 -0.25 -10.21 2.02
C ILE A 277 1.04 -9.56 2.51
N SER A 278 1.00 -8.28 2.89
CA SER A 278 2.18 -7.57 3.43
C SER A 278 2.68 -8.07 4.78
N SER A 279 1.91 -8.94 5.46
CA SER A 279 2.36 -9.59 6.70
C SER A 279 3.22 -10.83 6.47
N PHE A 280 3.34 -11.27 5.21
CA PHE A 280 4.23 -12.35 4.79
C PHE A 280 5.53 -11.81 4.20
N PRO A 281 6.60 -12.63 4.16
CA PRO A 281 7.84 -12.26 3.48
C PRO A 281 7.61 -11.88 2.01
N ASP A 282 8.38 -10.93 1.51
CA ASP A 282 8.41 -10.63 0.08
C ASP A 282 8.99 -11.84 -0.67
N PRO A 283 8.36 -12.31 -1.77
CA PRO A 283 8.87 -13.42 -2.54
C PRO A 283 10.32 -13.23 -3.03
N GLU A 284 10.70 -12.02 -3.41
CA GLU A 284 12.05 -11.71 -3.88
C GLU A 284 13.07 -11.87 -2.74
N ASP A 285 12.75 -11.39 -1.54
CA ASP A 285 13.59 -11.54 -0.35
C ASP A 285 13.80 -13.03 0.02
N VAL A 286 12.77 -13.86 -0.15
CA VAL A 286 12.87 -15.32 0.11
C VAL A 286 13.80 -15.98 -0.91
N VAL A 287 13.67 -15.64 -2.19
CA VAL A 287 14.54 -16.16 -3.26
C VAL A 287 15.99 -15.71 -3.06
N GLU A 288 16.22 -14.44 -2.70
CA GLU A 288 17.55 -13.92 -2.39
C GLU A 288 18.16 -14.68 -1.21
N THR A 289 17.41 -14.85 -0.11
CA THR A 289 17.85 -15.63 1.05
C THR A 289 18.23 -17.07 0.67
N MET A 290 17.46 -17.71 -0.21
CA MET A 290 17.78 -19.06 -0.71
C MET A 290 19.09 -19.08 -1.50
N ILE A 291 19.34 -18.05 -2.32
CA ILE A 291 20.57 -17.91 -3.11
C ILE A 291 21.78 -17.72 -2.19
N GLU A 292 21.68 -16.84 -1.19
CA GLU A 292 22.73 -16.60 -0.21
C GLU A 292 23.11 -17.86 0.58
N LEU A 293 22.13 -18.72 0.87
CA LEU A 293 22.33 -20.01 1.54
C LEU A 293 22.75 -21.15 0.59
N GLY A 294 22.99 -20.87 -0.69
CA GLY A 294 23.42 -21.85 -1.69
C GLY A 294 22.33 -22.81 -2.16
N CYS A 295 21.06 -22.53 -1.89
CA CYS A 295 19.90 -23.34 -2.30
C CYS A 295 19.44 -23.03 -3.74
N ILE A 296 20.40 -22.93 -4.67
CA ILE A 296 20.18 -22.37 -6.03
C ILE A 296 19.12 -23.11 -6.83
N ASP A 297 19.12 -24.45 -6.82
CA ASP A 297 18.15 -25.25 -7.58
C ASP A 297 16.72 -25.04 -7.10
N ALA A 298 16.53 -24.91 -5.78
CA ALA A 298 15.21 -24.61 -5.21
C ALA A 298 14.80 -23.16 -5.53
N ALA A 299 15.73 -22.20 -5.42
CA ALA A 299 15.47 -20.79 -5.69
C ALA A 299 15.03 -20.51 -7.14
N GLN A 300 15.55 -21.27 -8.11
CA GLN A 300 15.18 -21.14 -9.52
C GLN A 300 13.79 -21.66 -9.87
N ARG A 301 13.20 -22.48 -9.00
CA ARG A 301 11.93 -23.20 -9.24
C ARG A 301 10.77 -22.64 -8.41
N VAL A 302 11.08 -21.91 -7.36
CA VAL A 302 10.15 -21.11 -6.56
C VAL A 302 9.73 -19.88 -7.35
#